data_AF-A0A8T6Y6T1-F1
#
_entry.id   AF-A0A8T6Y6T1-F1
#
_cell.length_a   1.000
_cell.length_b   1.000
_cell.length_c   1.000
_cell.angle_alpha   90.00
_cell.angle_beta   90.00
_cell.angle_gamma   90.00
#
_symmetry.space_group_name_H-M   'P 1'
#
loop_
_entity.id
_entity.type
_entity.pdbx_description
1 polymer ?
#
loop_
_entity_poly.entity_id
_entity_poly.type
_entity_poly.pdbx_seq_one_letter_code
_entity_poly.pdbx_strand_id
1 'polypeptide(L)' 'GRTGRNMMPDEVARAAEIPNIVGIKEATGDLSQVSDVLALCPDDFVVLSGDDFTVLPLMSLGGKG' A
#
# COMPACT_ATOMS: atom_id res chain seq x y z
N GLY A 1 -9.60 6.01 -9.75
CA GLY A 1 -9.65 7.08 -8.73
C GLY A 1 -9.28 8.44 -9.32
N ARG A 2 -9.09 9.45 -8.45
CA ARG A 2 -8.88 10.89 -8.81
C ARG A 2 -7.79 11.15 -9.86
N THR A 3 -6.74 10.33 -9.88
CA THR A 3 -5.58 10.46 -10.78
C THR A 3 -5.77 9.81 -12.16
N GLY A 4 -6.83 9.01 -12.34
CA GLY A 4 -7.04 8.21 -13.57
C GLY A 4 -5.99 7.12 -13.82
N ARG A 5 -5.05 6.89 -12.88
CA ARG A 5 -3.98 5.89 -12.96
C ARG A 5 -3.80 5.20 -11.62
N ASN A 6 -3.61 3.88 -11.67
CA ASN A 6 -3.28 3.05 -10.52
C ASN A 6 -1.77 2.74 -10.55
N MET A 7 -1.10 2.77 -9.39
CA MET A 7 0.24 2.20 -9.26
C MET A 7 0.08 0.74 -8.87
N MET A 8 0.56 -0.17 -9.69
CA MET A 8 0.44 -1.60 -9.46
C MET A 8 1.44 -2.07 -8.39
N PRO A 9 1.17 -3.18 -7.66
CA PRO A 9 2.04 -3.65 -6.58
C PRO A 9 3.52 -3.83 -6.95
N ASP A 10 3.82 -4.27 -8.18
CA ASP A 10 5.18 -4.41 -8.70
C ASP A 10 5.87 -3.06 -8.91
N GLU A 11 5.13 -2.03 -9.33
CA GLU A 11 5.64 -0.67 -9.45
C GLU A 11 5.93 -0.06 -8.07
N VAL A 12 5.10 -0.38 -7.07
CA VAL A 12 5.30 0.02 -5.67
C VAL A 12 6.52 -0.68 -5.08
N ALA A 13 6.68 -1.99 -5.30
CA ALA A 13 7.83 -2.75 -4.83
C ALA A 13 9.14 -2.20 -5.41
N ARG A 14 9.17 -1.87 -6.71
CA ARG A 14 10.32 -1.22 -7.34
C ARG A 14 10.62 0.16 -6.73
N ALA A 15 9.59 0.92 -6.37
CA ALA A 15 9.77 2.20 -5.69
C ALA A 15 10.28 2.04 -4.25
N ALA A 16 9.88 0.97 -3.56
CA ALA A 16 10.31 0.66 -2.18
C ALA A 16 11.82 0.37 -2.07
N GLU A 17 12.50 0.04 -3.18
CA GLU A 17 13.96 -0.10 -3.21
C GLU A 17 14.70 1.25 -3.05
N ILE A 18 14.01 2.39 -3.22
CA ILE A 18 14.59 3.73 -3.09
C ILE A 18 14.68 4.09 -1.59
N PRO A 19 15.87 4.39 -1.03
CA PRO A 19 16.07 4.54 0.42
C PRO A 19 15.18 5.56 1.13
N ASN A 20 14.65 6.54 0.40
CA ASN A 20 13.83 7.62 0.97
C ASN A 20 12.31 7.38 0.79
N ILE A 21 11.89 6.31 0.11
CA ILE A 21 10.50 5.94 -0.04
C ILE A 21 10.17 4.89 1.01
N VAL A 22 9.58 5.34 2.11
CA VAL A 22 9.34 4.51 3.31
C VAL A 22 7.96 3.85 3.35
N GLY A 23 7.11 4.12 2.36
CA GLY A 23 5.74 3.61 2.37
C GLY A 23 4.85 4.12 1.25
N ILE A 24 3.59 3.71 1.29
CA ILE A 24 2.51 4.11 0.40
C ILE A 24 1.22 4.38 1.19
N LYS A 25 0.43 5.35 0.72
CA LYS A 25 -0.95 5.55 1.14
C LYS A 25 -1.88 5.01 0.06
N GLU A 26 -2.54 3.89 0.34
CA GLU A 26 -3.32 3.13 -0.61
C GLU A 26 -4.81 3.47 -0.55
N ALA A 27 -5.34 4.04 -1.64
CA ALA A 27 -6.69 4.64 -1.72
C ALA A 27 -7.56 4.03 -2.83
N THR A 28 -7.26 2.78 -3.21
CA THR A 28 -8.07 2.00 -4.16
C THR A 28 -9.29 1.37 -3.51
N GLY A 29 -9.25 1.15 -2.19
CA GLY A 29 -10.21 0.33 -1.47
C GLY A 29 -10.08 -1.18 -1.74
N ASP A 30 -9.03 -1.61 -2.47
CA ASP A 30 -8.80 -3.02 -2.81
C ASP A 30 -7.83 -3.68 -1.82
N LEU A 31 -8.38 -4.52 -0.93
CA LEU A 31 -7.60 -5.25 0.06
C LEU A 31 -6.70 -6.33 -0.54
N SER A 32 -6.99 -6.79 -1.76
CA SER A 32 -6.11 -7.74 -2.47
C SER A 32 -4.83 -7.03 -2.90
N GLN A 33 -4.96 -5.83 -3.48
CA GLN A 33 -3.80 -4.99 -3.83
C GLN A 33 -2.97 -4.63 -2.60
N VAL A 34 -3.62 -4.31 -1.47
CA VAL A 34 -2.93 -4.08 -0.20
C VAL A 34 -2.14 -5.30 0.24
N SER A 35 -2.73 -6.50 0.17
CA SER A 35 -2.05 -7.75 0.49
C SER A 35 -0.84 -8.00 -0.40
N ASP A 36 -0.96 -7.73 -1.71
CA ASP A 36 0.15 -7.88 -2.65
C ASP A 36 1.28 -6.88 -2.37
N VAL A 37 0.96 -5.63 -2.05
CA VAL A 37 1.96 -4.62 -1.67
C VAL A 37 2.70 -5.04 -0.41
N LEU A 38 1.98 -5.50 0.62
CA LEU A 38 2.58 -5.98 1.87
C LEU A 38 3.47 -7.21 1.65
N ALA A 39 3.14 -8.07 0.68
CA ALA A 39 3.92 -9.27 0.37
C ALA A 39 5.17 -8.98 -0.48
N LEU A 40 5.12 -7.98 -1.36
CA LEU A 40 6.20 -7.66 -2.30
C LEU A 40 7.19 -6.62 -1.77
N CYS A 41 6.77 -5.75 -0.85
CA CYS A 41 7.63 -4.70 -0.29
C CYS A 41 8.43 -5.23 0.91
N PRO A 42 9.54 -4.55 1.28
CA PRO A 42 10.29 -4.85 2.50
C PRO A 42 9.40 -4.84 3.76
N ASP A 43 9.75 -5.65 4.77
CA ASP A 43 8.99 -5.78 6.02
C ASP A 43 8.81 -4.45 6.80
N ASP A 44 9.70 -3.49 6.59
CA ASP A 44 9.66 -2.15 7.19
C ASP A 44 8.94 -1.10 6.33
N PHE A 45 8.43 -1.47 5.15
CA PHE A 45 7.67 -0.59 4.28
C PHE A 45 6.27 -0.33 4.84
N VAL A 46 5.93 0.95 4.98
CA VAL A 46 4.69 1.39 5.64
C VAL A 46 3.54 1.45 4.65
N VAL A 47 2.47 0.69 4.88
CA VAL A 47 1.21 0.79 4.10
C VAL A 47 0.15 1.48 4.96
N LEU A 48 -0.36 2.62 4.47
CA LEU A 48 -1.42 3.41 5.09
C LEU A 48 -2.71 3.33 4.28
N SER A 49 -3.86 3.40 4.94
CA SER A 49 -5.16 3.51 4.30
C SER A 49 -5.41 4.91 3.77
N GLY A 50 -5.89 4.97 2.54
CA GLY A 50 -6.42 6.17 1.89
C GLY A 50 -7.90 6.41 2.15
N ASP A 51 -8.61 5.35 2.55
CA ASP A 51 -10.05 5.32 2.74
C ASP A 51 -10.42 4.93 4.16
N ASP A 52 -11.36 5.67 4.77
CA ASP A 52 -11.74 5.46 6.17
C ASP A 52 -12.38 4.08 6.40
N PHE A 53 -13.15 3.59 5.43
CA PHE A 53 -13.86 2.31 5.54
C PHE A 53 -12.95 1.09 5.41
N THR A 54 -11.74 1.24 4.86
CA THR A 54 -10.76 0.15 4.75
C THR A 54 -9.68 0.17 5.82
N VAL A 55 -9.62 1.18 6.69
CA VAL A 55 -8.53 1.31 7.68
C VAL A 55 -8.41 0.08 8.58
N LEU A 56 -9.51 -0.40 9.13
CA LEU A 56 -9.53 -1.56 10.03
C LEU A 56 -9.10 -2.87 9.34
N PRO A 57 -9.70 -3.26 8.19
CA PRO A 57 -9.25 -4.47 7.50
C PRO A 57 -7.82 -4.35 6.96
N LEU A 58 -7.38 -3.18 6.49
CA LEU A 58 -6.00 -2.96 6.05
C LEU A 58 -4.99 -3.16 7.18
N MET A 59 -5.26 -2.61 8.36
CA MET A 59 -4.42 -2.83 9.54
C MET A 59 -4.39 -4.32 9.95
N SER A 60 -5.51 -5.04 9.77
CA SER A 60 -5.58 -6.48 10.06
C SER A 60 -4.69 -7.33 9.15
N LEU A 61 -4.33 -6.83 7.96
CA LEU A 61 -3.37 -7.46 7.05
C LEU A 61 -1.90 -7.14 7.37
N GLY A 62 -1.64 -6.13 8.21
CA GLY A 62 -0.29 -5.69 8.56
C GLY A 62 0.03 -4.22 8.24
N GLY A 63 -0.92 -3.50 7.63
CA GLY A 63 -0.81 -2.05 7.43
C GLY A 63 -0.70 -1.28 8.75
N LYS A 64 -0.22 -0.03 8.66
CA LYS A 64 0.24 0.75 9.83
C LYS A 64 -0.60 1.99 10.13
N GLY A 65 -1.74 2.17 9.47
CA GLY A 65 -2.67 3.26 9.70
C GLY A 65 -3.56 3.52 8.50
#